data_AF-A0A3S4J2K4-F1
#
_entry.id   AF-A0A3S4J2K4-F1
#
_cell.length_a   1.000
_cell.length_b   1.000
_cell.length_c   1.000
_cell.angle_alpha   90.00
_cell.angle_beta   90.00
_cell.angle_gamma   90.00
#
_symmetry.space_group_name_H-M   'P 1'
#
loop_
_entity.id
_entity.type
_entity.pdbx_description
1 polymer ?
#
loop_
_entity_poly.entity_id
_entity_poly.type
_entity_poly.pdbx_seq_one_letter_code
_entity_poly.pdbx_strand_id
1 'polypeptide(L)' 'MGYEEGGYLTEAVRRRPYSVILLDEVEKAHPDVFNILLQVLDDGRLTDGQGRTVDFRNTVVIMTSNLGSDLIQGAFR' A
#
# COMPACT_ATOMS: atom_id res chain seq x y z
N MET A 1 -9.97 19.24 5.81
CA MET A 1 -8.75 19.22 6.63
C MET A 1 -7.88 18.10 6.08
N GLY A 2 -6.70 18.39 5.52
CA GLY A 2 -5.89 17.35 4.84
C GLY A 2 -5.04 17.82 3.65
N TYR A 3 -5.07 19.11 3.28
CA TYR A 3 -4.26 19.65 2.17
C TYR A 3 -2.81 19.98 2.57
N GLU A 4 -2.51 20.15 3.87
CA GLU A 4 -1.17 20.55 4.32
C GLU A 4 -0.28 19.39 4.77
N GLU A 5 -0.86 18.29 5.27
CA GLU A 5 -0.11 17.06 5.56
C GLU A 5 0.07 16.27 4.25
N GLY A 6 1.32 15.93 3.93
CA GLY A 6 1.61 15.01 2.82
C GLY A 6 0.87 13.68 2.98
N GLY A 7 0.88 12.85 1.93
CA GLY A 7 0.20 11.56 1.97
C GLY A 7 0.62 10.75 3.21
N TYR A 8 -0.35 10.17 3.93
CA TYR A 8 -0.09 9.43 5.16
C TYR A 8 0.99 8.34 4.96
N LEU A 9 0.89 7.61 3.85
CA LEU A 9 1.84 6.56 3.48
C LEU A 9 3.21 7.13 3.07
N THR A 10 3.23 8.19 2.27
CA THR A 10 4.46 8.79 1.76
C THR A 10 5.26 9.44 2.89
N GLU A 11 4.61 10.13 3.83
CA GLU A 11 5.29 10.70 5.00
C GLU A 11 5.82 9.62 5.96
N ALA A 12 5.07 8.53 6.18
CA ALA A 12 5.53 7.42 7.02
C ALA A 12 6.82 6.78 6.47
N VAL A 13 6.85 6.48 5.16
CA VAL A 13 8.02 5.88 4.50
C VAL A 13 9.17 6.88 4.37
N ARG A 14 8.89 8.16 4.08
CA ARG A 14 9.92 9.20 4.03
C ARG A 14 10.67 9.34 5.35
N ARG A 15 9.96 9.22 6.48
CA ARG A 15 10.56 9.27 7.83
C ARG A 15 11.24 7.95 8.21
N ARG A 16 10.77 6.81 7.69
CA ARG A 16 11.31 5.47 7.96
C ARG A 16 11.39 4.63 6.67
N PRO A 17 12.46 4.80 5.87
CA PRO A 17 12.58 4.16 4.55
C PRO A 17 12.68 2.62 4.60
N TYR A 18 13.14 2.07 5.72
CA TYR A 18 13.18 0.63 5.97
C TYR A 18 12.00 0.27 6.86
N SER A 19 10.90 -0.16 6.25
CA SER A 19 9.67 -0.41 6.97
C SER A 19 8.88 -1.57 6.37
N VAL A 20 7.91 -2.05 7.13
CA VAL A 20 6.89 -2.98 6.66
C VAL A 20 5.56 -2.22 6.61
N ILE A 21 4.90 -2.25 5.47
CA ILE A 21 3.54 -1.72 5.30
C ILE A 21 2.59 -2.91 5.25
N LEU A 22 1.62 -2.95 6.15
CA LEU A 22 0.52 -3.91 6.10
C LEU A 22 -0.74 -3.22 5.59
N LEU A 23 -1.31 -3.74 4.51
CA LEU A 23 -2.58 -3.34 3.94
C LEU A 23 -3.58 -4.47 4.16
N ASP A 24 -4.46 -4.28 5.15
CA ASP A 24 -5.43 -5.30 5.53
C ASP A 24 -6.75 -5.16 4.75
N GLU A 25 -7.40 -6.31 4.53
CA GLU A 25 -8.65 -6.44 3.78
C GLU A 25 -8.65 -5.66 2.46
N VAL A 26 -7.60 -5.81 1.65
CA VAL A 26 -7.38 -4.99 0.45
C VAL A 26 -8.52 -5.10 -0.56
N GLU A 27 -9.31 -6.18 -0.54
CA GLU A 27 -10.52 -6.33 -1.35
C GLU A 27 -11.61 -5.30 -1.06
N LYS A 28 -11.61 -4.69 0.14
CA LYS A 28 -12.56 -3.64 0.53
C LYS A 28 -12.09 -2.25 0.13
N ALA A 29 -10.84 -2.11 -0.30
CA ALA A 29 -10.29 -0.83 -0.71
C ALA A 29 -10.95 -0.33 -2.01
N HIS A 30 -11.04 1.00 -2.14
CA HIS A 30 -11.50 1.61 -3.40
C HIS A 30 -10.50 1.28 -4.54
N PRO A 31 -10.97 1.06 -5.78
CA PRO A 31 -10.09 0.76 -6.92
C PRO A 31 -8.90 1.71 -7.09
N ASP A 32 -9.07 3.00 -6.76
CA ASP A 32 -8.00 4.00 -6.84
C ASP A 32 -6.81 3.72 -5.92
N VAL A 33 -7.01 2.97 -4.83
CA VAL A 33 -5.91 2.53 -3.96
C VAL A 33 -4.96 1.61 -4.74
N PHE A 34 -5.49 0.73 -5.61
CA PHE A 34 -4.64 -0.14 -6.42
C PHE A 34 -3.83 0.66 -7.44
N ASN A 35 -4.37 1.72 -8.03
CA ASN A 35 -3.61 2.56 -8.95
C ASN A 35 -2.37 3.19 -8.29
N ILE A 36 -2.53 3.63 -7.03
CA ILE A 36 -1.43 4.14 -6.21
C ILE A 36 -0.42 3.04 -5.89
N LEU A 37 -0.89 1.84 -5.53
CA LEU A 37 -0.02 0.70 -5.22
C LEU A 37 0.71 0.18 -6.44
N LEU A 38 0.09 0.18 -7.62
CA LEU A 38 0.72 -0.21 -8.87
C LEU A 38 1.96 0.64 -9.15
N GLN A 39 1.88 1.95 -8.93
CA GLN A 39 3.05 2.82 -9.06
C GLN A 39 4.20 2.41 -8.11
N VAL A 40 3.88 2.04 -6.88
CA VAL A 40 4.85 1.55 -5.90
C VAL A 40 5.44 0.21 -6.31
N LEU A 41 4.62 -0.72 -6.80
CA LEU A 41 5.04 -2.07 -7.18
C LEU A 41 5.85 -2.08 -8.48
N ASP A 42 5.56 -1.17 -9.41
CA ASP A 42 6.27 -1.04 -10.69
C ASP A 42 7.59 -0.29 -10.54
N ASP A 43 7.54 0.98 -10.08
CA ASP A 43 8.69 1.89 -10.07
C ASP A 43 9.43 1.93 -8.72
N GLY A 44 8.87 1.31 -7.68
CA GLY A 44 9.40 1.42 -6.31
C GLY A 44 9.27 2.82 -5.74
N ARG A 45 8.38 3.67 -6.29
CA ARG A 45 8.24 5.09 -5.91
C ARG A 45 6.79 5.51 -5.90
N LEU A 46 6.48 6.50 -5.06
CA LEU A 46 5.16 7.14 -5.03
C LEU A 46 5.29 8.65 -4.94
N THR A 47 4.53 9.36 -5.75
CA THR A 47 4.46 10.83 -5.72
C THR A 47 3.19 11.26 -4.98
N ASP A 48 3.33 12.07 -3.94
CA ASP A 48 2.17 12.60 -3.22
C ASP A 48 1.49 13.77 -3.96
N GLY A 49 0.34 14.22 -3.44
CA GLY A 49 -0.40 15.36 -4.01
C GLY A 49 0.34 16.70 -3.95
N GLN A 50 1.47 16.79 -3.25
CA GLN A 50 2.34 17.96 -3.19
C GLN A 50 3.52 17.86 -4.18
N GLY A 51 3.54 16.82 -5.02
CA GLY A 51 4.58 16.58 -6.03
C GLY A 51 5.87 16.00 -5.45
N ARG A 52 5.87 15.53 -4.21
CA ARG A 52 7.06 14.93 -3.59
C ARG A 52 7.08 13.44 -3.89
N THR A 53 8.19 12.97 -4.46
CA THR A 53 8.40 11.55 -4.73
C THR A 53 9.15 10.89 -3.57
N VAL A 54 8.58 9.80 -3.05
CA VAL A 54 9.15 8.98 -1.97
C VAL A 54 9.54 7.62 -2.51
N ASP A 55 10.66 7.09 -2.02
CA ASP A 55 11.24 5.81 -2.42
C ASP A 55 10.76 4.68 -1.49
N PHE A 56 10.21 3.62 -2.08
CA PHE A 56 9.65 2.45 -1.42
C PHE A 56 10.50 1.19 -1.65
N ARG A 57 11.65 1.27 -2.34
CA ARG A 57 12.48 0.10 -2.70
C ARG A 57 13.02 -0.69 -1.51
N ASN A 58 13.08 -0.08 -0.32
CA ASN A 58 13.50 -0.73 0.93
C ASN A 58 12.33 -1.06 1.86
N THR A 59 11.10 -0.97 1.35
CA THR A 59 9.88 -1.21 2.09
C THR A 59 9.28 -2.55 1.67
N VAL A 60 8.92 -3.37 2.65
CA VAL A 60 8.16 -4.60 2.39
C VAL A 60 6.68 -4.28 2.47
N VAL A 61 5.95 -4.46 1.37
CA VAL A 61 4.50 -4.28 1.33
C VAL A 61 3.83 -5.65 1.46
N ILE A 62 3.01 -5.82 2.49
CA ILE A 62 2.22 -7.02 2.75
C ILE A 62 0.75 -6.64 2.57
N MET A 63 0.04 -7.38 1.73
CA MET A 63 -1.40 -7.24 1.53
C MET A 63 -2.09 -8.50 2.02
N THR A 64 -3.16 -8.35 2.80
CA THR A 64 -4.02 -9.46 3.22
C THR A 64 -5.39 -9.32 2.56
N SER A 65 -5.98 -10.46 2.20
CA SER A 65 -7.33 -10.51 1.64
C SER A 65 -8.06 -11.75 2.08
N ASN A 66 -9.35 -11.60 2.37
CA ASN A 66 -10.21 -12.72 2.77
C ASN A 66 -11.00 -13.33 1.60
N LEU A 67 -10.83 -12.83 0.36
CA LEU A 67 -11.57 -13.32 -0.82
C LEU A 67 -11.43 -14.83 -1.08
N GLY A 68 -10.29 -15.41 -0.71
CA GLY A 68 -9.99 -16.84 -0.90
C GLY A 68 -10.34 -17.73 0.28
N SER A 69 -10.89 -17.20 1.37
CA SER A 69 -11.04 -17.93 2.63
C SER A 69 -11.86 -19.22 2.46
N ASP A 70 -12.99 -19.14 1.74
CA ASP A 70 -13.88 -20.28 1.52
C ASP A 70 -13.22 -21.37 0.64
N LEU A 71 -12.43 -20.97 -0.36
CA LEU A 71 -11.69 -21.89 -1.23
C LEU A 71 -10.59 -22.62 -0.46
N ILE A 72 -9.86 -21.90 0.39
CA ILE A 72 -8.80 -22.48 1.22
C ILE A 72 -9.42 -23.45 2.24
N GLN A 73 -10.52 -23.08 2.90
CA GLN A 73 -11.22 -23.97 3.84
C GLN A 73 -11.77 -25.23 3.15
N GLY A 74 -12.22 -25.11 1.89
CA GLY A 74 -12.68 -26.24 1.09
C GLY A 74 -11.57 -27.19 0.63
N ALA A 75 -10.36 -26.66 0.35
CA ALA A 75 -9.22 -27.47 -0.12
C ALA A 75 -8.60 -28.37 0.96
N PHE A 76 -8.86 -28.10 2.24
CA PHE A 76 -8.35 -28.86 3.39
C PHE A 76 -9.42 -29.73 4.09
N ARG A 77 -10.60 -29.89 3.49
CA ARG A 77 -11.64 -30.85 3.90
C ARG A 77 -11.59 -32.11 3.05
#